data_AF-A0A971R760-F1
#
_entry.id   AF-A0A971R760-F1
#
_cell.length_a   1.000
_cell.length_b   1.000
_cell.length_c   1.000
_cell.angle_alpha   90.00
_cell.angle_beta   90.00
_cell.angle_gamma   90.00
#
_symmetry.space_group_name_H-M   'P 1'
#
loop_
_entity.id
_entity.type
_entity.pdbx_description
1 polymer ?
#
loop_
_entity_poly.entity_id
_entity_poly.type
_entity_poly.pdbx_seq_one_letter_code
_entity_poly.pdbx_strand_id
1 'polypeptide(L)' 'MTGAARFDGGFVGEILAEPGGEHLLTCWSCGTCAATCLVRRFDPAFNPRLLLRRAGLGLREQVLSSAEIWQCSA' A
#
# COMPACT_ATOMS: atom_id res chain seq x y z
N MET A 1 -15.51 -15.69 -1.47
CA MET A 1 -15.81 -15.39 -2.90
C MET A 1 -14.84 -14.33 -3.37
N THR A 2 -13.68 -14.72 -3.91
CA THR A 2 -12.65 -13.77 -4.32
C THR A 2 -12.97 -13.31 -5.73
N GLY A 3 -13.54 -12.11 -5.86
CA GLY A 3 -13.63 -11.43 -7.16
C GLY A 3 -12.22 -11.26 -7.71
N ALA A 4 -12.04 -11.51 -9.02
CA ALA A 4 -10.75 -11.35 -9.68
C ALA A 4 -10.21 -9.94 -9.40
N ALA A 5 -8.99 -9.86 -8.86
CA ALA A 5 -8.34 -8.58 -8.59
C ALA A 5 -8.21 -7.81 -9.92
N ARG A 6 -8.92 -6.67 -10.03
CA ARG A 6 -8.84 -5.81 -11.20
C ARG A 6 -7.55 -5.01 -11.14
N PHE A 7 -6.75 -5.14 -12.18
CA PHE A 7 -5.52 -4.39 -12.37
C PHE A 7 -5.82 -3.08 -13.12
N ASP A 8 -5.33 -1.96 -12.58
CA ASP A 8 -5.35 -0.65 -13.23
C ASP A 8 -3.92 -0.25 -13.60
N GLY A 9 -3.63 -0.22 -14.92
CA GLY A 9 -2.31 0.12 -15.43
C GLY A 9 -1.92 1.60 -15.27
N GLY A 10 -2.89 2.50 -15.06
CA GLY A 10 -2.63 3.93 -14.83
C GLY A 10 -2.37 4.29 -13.37
N PHE A 11 -2.84 3.46 -12.43
CA PHE A 11 -2.83 3.79 -11.01
C PHE A 11 -1.42 4.01 -10.44
N VAL A 12 -0.43 3.22 -10.86
CA VAL A 12 0.95 3.42 -10.42
C VAL A 12 1.48 4.78 -10.88
N GLY A 13 1.17 5.19 -12.12
CA GLY A 13 1.56 6.49 -12.66
C GLY A 13 0.97 7.66 -11.86
N GLU A 14 -0.29 7.54 -11.44
CA GLU A 14 -0.92 8.52 -10.55
C GLU A 14 -0.18 8.64 -9.22
N ILE A 15 0.11 7.52 -8.55
CA ILE A 15 0.83 7.55 -7.26
C ILE A 15 2.23 8.17 -7.42
N LEU A 16 2.95 7.83 -8.49
CA LEU A 16 4.29 8.39 -8.74
C LEU A 16 4.27 9.89 -9.03
N ALA A 17 3.14 10.44 -9.47
CA ALA A 17 2.96 11.87 -9.71
C ALA A 17 2.59 12.66 -8.45
N GLU A 18 2.13 11.98 -7.39
CA GLU A 18 1.81 12.61 -6.11
C GLU A 18 3.09 12.92 -5.31
N PRO A 19 3.18 14.09 -4.65
CA PRO A 19 4.30 14.42 -3.78
C PRO A 19 4.53 13.36 -2.69
N GLY A 20 5.75 12.81 -2.62
CA GLY A 20 6.10 11.73 -1.69
C GLY A 20 5.82 10.31 -2.21
N GLY A 21 5.19 10.16 -3.37
CA GLY A 21 4.91 8.87 -4.01
C GLY A 21 5.99 8.37 -4.97
N GLU A 22 6.99 9.19 -5.28
CA GLU A 22 7.98 9.02 -6.36
C GLU A 22 8.81 7.72 -6.22
N HIS A 23 8.90 7.21 -5.00
CA HIS A 23 9.74 6.05 -4.66
C HIS A 23 8.98 4.75 -4.49
N LEU A 24 7.68 4.68 -4.79
CA LEU A 24 6.85 3.48 -4.63
C LEU A 24 7.51 2.22 -5.23
N LEU A 25 8.06 2.33 -6.44
CA LEU A 25 8.63 1.19 -7.18
C LEU A 25 10.06 0.80 -6.73
N THR A 26 10.66 1.55 -5.80
CA THR A 26 11.94 1.16 -5.18
C THR A 26 11.74 0.14 -4.04
N CYS A 27 10.48 -0.14 -3.66
CA CYS A 27 10.14 -1.08 -2.60
C CYS A 27 10.40 -2.55 -3.01
N TRP A 28 11.51 -3.09 -2.52
CA TRP A 28 11.90 -4.49 -2.58
C TRP A 28 11.22 -5.43 -1.55
N SER A 29 10.17 -4.96 -0.86
CA SER A 29 9.35 -5.77 0.05
C SER A 29 10.07 -6.35 1.29
N CYS A 30 11.15 -5.69 1.77
CA CYS A 30 11.94 -6.17 2.93
C CYS A 30 11.18 -6.20 4.27
N GLY A 31 10.16 -5.36 4.44
CA GLY A 31 9.28 -5.36 5.61
C GLY A 31 9.73 -4.54 6.82
N THR A 32 10.79 -3.75 6.70
CA THR A 32 11.20 -2.80 7.75
C THR A 32 10.04 -1.90 8.20
N CYS A 33 9.26 -1.34 7.26
CA CYS A 33 8.10 -0.50 7.58
C CYS A 33 7.06 -1.23 8.45
N ALA A 34 6.83 -2.52 8.23
CA ALA A 34 5.90 -3.30 9.04
C ALA A 34 6.50 -3.68 10.41
N ALA A 35 7.82 -3.81 10.52
CA ALA A 35 8.48 -4.12 11.79
C ALA A 35 8.53 -2.90 12.73
N THR A 36 8.70 -1.68 12.18
CA THR A 36 8.83 -0.45 12.98
C THR A 36 7.52 0.24 13.30
N CYS A 37 6.43 -0.09 12.57
CA CYS A 37 5.18 0.64 12.68
C CYS A 37 4.49 0.48 14.04
N LEU A 38 4.17 1.59 14.69
CA LEU A 38 3.41 1.62 15.95
C LEU A 38 1.96 1.20 15.74
N VAL A 39 1.31 1.60 14.64
CA VAL A 39 -0.08 1.19 14.34
C VAL A 39 -0.17 -0.32 14.29
N ARG A 40 0.75 -0.99 13.58
CA ARG A 40 0.80 -2.47 13.51
C ARG A 40 1.02 -3.14 14.87
N ARG A 41 1.68 -2.45 15.82
CA ARG A 41 1.86 -2.96 17.19
C ARG A 41 0.54 -3.04 17.95
N PHE A 42 -0.38 -2.12 17.68
CA PHE A 42 -1.70 -2.07 18.34
C PHE A 42 -2.80 -2.76 17.52
N ASP A 43 -2.71 -2.71 16.20
CA ASP A 43 -3.56 -3.42 15.25
C ASP A 43 -2.72 -4.35 14.36
N PRO A 44 -2.58 -5.64 14.73
CA PRO A 44 -1.80 -6.60 13.96
C PRO A 44 -2.29 -6.85 12.53
N ALA A 45 -3.54 -6.49 12.21
CA ALA A 45 -4.10 -6.61 10.87
C ALA A 45 -3.56 -5.51 9.93
N PHE A 46 -3.17 -4.35 10.47
CA PHE A 46 -2.54 -3.28 9.70
C PHE A 46 -1.15 -3.71 9.22
N ASN A 47 -0.90 -3.60 7.91
CA ASN A 47 0.40 -3.95 7.33
C ASN A 47 0.81 -2.99 6.18
N PRO A 48 1.68 -2.01 6.44
CA PRO A 48 2.05 -1.01 5.44
C PRO A 48 2.82 -1.63 4.27
N ARG A 49 3.55 -2.74 4.48
CA ARG A 49 4.26 -3.45 3.40
C ARG A 49 3.29 -4.03 2.38
N LEU A 50 2.18 -4.61 2.84
CA LEU A 50 1.18 -5.21 1.94
C LEU A 50 0.40 -4.13 1.19
N LEU A 51 0.19 -2.97 1.82
CA LEU A 51 -0.42 -1.82 1.17
C LEU A 51 0.46 -1.31 0.02
N LEU A 52 1.75 -1.06 0.27
CA LEU A 52 2.71 -0.64 -0.76
C LEU A 52 2.83 -1.67 -1.89
N ARG A 53 2.78 -2.97 -1.57
CA ARG A 53 2.76 -4.05 -2.57
C ARG A 53 1.53 -3.97 -3.47
N ARG A 54 0.33 -3.77 -2.92
CA ARG A 54 -0.92 -3.64 -3.69
C ARG A 54 -0.88 -2.40 -4.59
N ALA A 55 -0.38 -1.29 -4.06
CA ALA A 55 -0.17 -0.05 -4.81
C ALA A 55 0.77 -0.25 -6.01
N GLY A 56 1.95 -0.85 -5.79
CA GLY A 56 2.91 -1.14 -6.87
C GLY A 56 2.43 -2.16 -7.91
N LEU A 57 1.41 -2.97 -7.58
CA LEU A 57 0.76 -3.90 -8.52
C LEU A 57 -0.39 -3.26 -9.31
N GLY A 58 -0.74 -1.99 -9.07
CA GLY A 58 -1.87 -1.36 -9.73
C GLY A 58 -3.24 -1.83 -9.23
N LEU A 59 -3.32 -2.39 -8.01
CA LEU A 59 -4.56 -2.91 -7.43
C LEU A 59 -5.39 -1.79 -6.78
N ARG A 60 -5.81 -0.80 -7.59
CA ARG A 60 -6.47 0.44 -7.13
C ARG A 60 -7.59 0.18 -6.13
N GLU A 61 -8.56 -0.65 -6.48
CA GLU A 61 -9.75 -0.88 -5.66
C GLU A 61 -9.36 -1.37 -4.26
N GLN A 62 -8.43 -2.33 -4.17
CA GLN A 62 -7.96 -2.89 -2.89
C GLN A 62 -7.13 -1.92 -2.06
N VAL A 63 -6.57 -0.87 -2.67
CA VAL A 63 -5.82 0.19 -1.99
C VAL A 63 -6.76 1.29 -1.53
N LEU A 64 -7.63 1.80 -2.41
CA LEU A 64 -8.49 2.94 -2.11
C LEU A 64 -9.71 2.58 -1.26
N SER A 65 -10.17 1.32 -1.28
CA SER A 65 -11.24 0.85 -0.39
C SER A 65 -10.75 0.38 0.98
N SER A 66 -9.43 0.38 1.19
CA SER A 66 -8.79 -0.17 2.38
C SER A 66 -8.75 0.89 3.48
N ALA A 67 -9.18 0.53 4.69
CA ALA A 67 -9.08 1.44 5.84
C ALA A 67 -7.60 1.68 6.22
N GLU A 68 -6.71 0.74 5.87
CA GLU A 68 -5.28 0.82 6.17
C GLU A 68 -4.65 2.14 5.65
N ILE A 69 -5.06 2.69 4.50
CA ILE A 69 -4.46 3.95 4.00
C ILE A 69 -4.68 5.14 4.95
N TRP A 70 -5.76 5.13 5.72
CA TRP A 70 -6.15 6.20 6.63
C TRP A 70 -5.64 6.00 8.07
N GLN A 71 -5.07 4.83 8.35
CA GLN A 71 -4.51 4.49 9.65
C GLN A 71 -3.02 4.85 9.75
N CYS A 72 -2.36 5.09 8.62
CA CYS A 72 -0.96 5.53 8.62
C CYS A 72 -0.85 6.90 9.29
N SER A 73 0.02 7.00 10.29
CA SER A 73 0.16 8.19 11.16
C SER A 73 1.57 8.76 11.20
N ALA A 74 2.43 8.35 10.26
CA ALA A 74 3.83 8.74 10.13
C ALA A 74 4.16 9.07 8.69
#